data_AF-A0A220MD50-F1
#
_entry.id   AF-A0A220MD50-F1
#
_cell.length_a   1.000
_cell.length_b   1.000
_cell.length_c   1.000
_cell.angle_alpha   90.00
_cell.angle_beta   90.00
_cell.angle_gamma   90.00
#
_symmetry.space_group_name_H-M   'P 1'
#
loop_
_entity.id
_entity.type
_entity.pdbx_description
1 polymer ?
#
loop_
_entity_poly.entity_id
_entity_poly.type
_entity_poly.pdbx_seq_one_letter_code
_entity_poly.pdbx_strand_id
1 'polypeptide(L)'
;MISSSSTKYTFCYYKQKFNYLGDKMGLTHEFYLVRSENENEPVETVVLSDNLVLYIWDSLRWIPSFNPSAQENQTGLNYHGITIIRHEGANLLKGICLNWSRLFSLAPSTFRLTGDFVMDENGNGAYEKWNCTRDDLTKTLSALAAIAERAYHENYNIVHHGI
;
A
#
# COMPACT_ATOMS: atom_id res chain seq x y z
N MET A 1 33.48 -6.51 -12.48
CA MET A 1 32.87 -5.22 -12.09
C MET A 1 31.73 -4.96 -13.05
N ILE A 2 30.49 -5.22 -12.64
CA ILE A 2 29.29 -4.87 -13.41
C ILE A 2 28.60 -3.73 -12.65
N SER A 3 28.30 -2.66 -13.37
CA SER A 3 27.95 -1.35 -12.84
C SER A 3 26.57 -1.31 -12.21
N SER A 4 26.50 -0.83 -10.97
CA SER A 4 25.31 -0.60 -10.14
C SER A 4 24.55 0.69 -10.48
N SER A 5 24.46 1.05 -11.76
CA SER A 5 23.99 2.38 -12.20
C SER A 5 22.59 2.39 -12.85
N SER A 6 21.91 1.26 -12.99
CA SER A 6 20.61 1.19 -13.70
C SER A 6 19.38 1.43 -12.84
N THR A 7 19.47 1.31 -11.51
CA THR A 7 18.29 1.35 -10.63
C THR A 7 17.75 2.78 -10.39
N LYS A 8 18.57 3.82 -10.58
CA LYS A 8 18.18 5.21 -10.30
C LYS A 8 17.34 5.87 -11.39
N TYR A 9 17.38 5.38 -12.63
CA TYR A 9 16.78 6.09 -13.77
C TYR A 9 15.38 5.61 -14.15
N THR A 10 14.96 4.41 -13.73
CA THR A 10 13.75 3.78 -14.27
C THR A 10 12.47 4.06 -13.47
N PHE A 11 12.58 4.32 -12.16
CA PHE A 11 11.41 4.62 -11.31
C PHE A 11 10.79 6.02 -11.54
N CYS A 12 11.57 6.98 -12.07
CA CYS A 12 11.06 8.30 -12.44
C CYS A 12 10.06 8.27 -13.62
N TYR A 13 10.10 7.25 -14.47
CA TYR A 13 9.28 7.21 -15.69
C TYR A 13 7.79 6.99 -15.42
N TYR A 14 7.44 6.32 -14.30
CA TYR A 14 6.05 5.96 -13.99
C TYR A 14 5.24 7.09 -13.36
N LYS A 15 5.87 8.00 -12.62
CA LYS A 15 5.20 9.22 -12.10
C LYS A 15 4.67 10.11 -13.24
N GLN A 16 5.24 9.98 -14.45
CA GLN A 16 4.88 10.82 -15.60
C GLN A 16 3.74 10.23 -16.46
N LYS A 17 3.47 8.92 -16.38
CA LYS A 17 2.46 8.25 -17.24
C LYS A 17 1.07 8.12 -16.61
N PHE A 18 0.94 8.23 -15.29
CA PHE A 18 -0.33 8.06 -14.57
C PHE A 18 -1.00 9.37 -14.10
N ASN A 19 -0.39 10.53 -14.34
CA ASN A 19 -0.99 11.85 -14.06
C ASN A 19 -2.23 12.20 -14.94
N TYR A 20 -2.79 11.26 -15.69
CA TYR A 20 -3.88 11.47 -16.65
C TYR A 20 -5.17 10.68 -16.35
N LEU A 21 -5.35 10.21 -15.12
CA LEU A 21 -6.62 9.65 -14.62
C LEU A 21 -6.80 10.14 -13.17
N GLY A 22 -7.21 11.37 -12.90
CA GLY A 22 -8.59 11.80 -13.05
C GLY A 22 -9.26 11.91 -11.66
N ASP A 23 -9.15 13.09 -11.05
CA ASP A 23 -10.04 13.69 -10.05
C ASP A 23 -10.71 12.81 -8.98
N LYS A 24 -10.01 12.67 -7.84
CA LYS A 24 -10.54 12.78 -6.46
C LYS A 24 -9.33 12.88 -5.51
N MET A 25 -8.79 14.09 -5.32
CA MET A 25 -7.55 14.31 -4.56
C MET A 25 -7.69 13.92 -3.08
N GLY A 26 -7.22 12.71 -2.75
CA GLY A 26 -6.68 12.31 -1.46
C GLY A 26 -5.31 11.67 -1.68
N LEU A 27 -4.45 11.67 -0.67
CA LEU A 27 -3.18 10.95 -0.74
C LEU A 27 -3.46 9.44 -0.91
N THR A 28 -2.62 8.75 -1.68
CA THR A 28 -2.80 7.33 -1.99
C THR A 28 -1.48 6.57 -1.95
N HIS A 29 -1.57 5.29 -1.60
CA HIS A 29 -0.49 4.32 -1.74
C HIS A 29 -0.79 3.38 -2.90
N GLU A 30 0.20 3.12 -3.73
CA GLU A 30 0.07 2.23 -4.88
C GLU A 30 0.85 0.94 -4.63
N PHE A 31 0.25 -0.20 -4.94
CA PHE A 31 0.86 -1.52 -4.83
C PHE A 31 0.87 -2.17 -6.21
N TYR A 32 2.06 -2.43 -6.72
CA TYR A 32 2.30 -3.00 -8.03
C TYR A 32 2.76 -4.44 -7.90
N LEU A 33 2.06 -5.37 -8.55
CA LEU A 33 2.55 -6.72 -8.74
C LEU A 33 3.51 -6.76 -9.93
N VAL A 34 4.75 -7.14 -9.69
CA VAL A 34 5.80 -7.16 -10.72
C VAL A 34 6.52 -8.50 -10.74
N ARG A 35 6.98 -8.94 -11.91
CA ARG A 35 7.79 -10.16 -12.01
C ARG A 35 9.14 -9.92 -11.34
N SER A 36 9.64 -10.89 -10.58
CA SER A 36 10.93 -10.74 -9.87
C SER A 36 12.12 -10.44 -10.80
N GLU A 37 12.03 -10.88 -12.05
CA GLU A 37 13.06 -10.68 -13.09
C GLU A 37 12.87 -9.39 -13.91
N ASN A 38 11.71 -8.75 -13.82
CA ASN A 38 11.40 -7.50 -14.51
C ASN A 38 10.45 -6.64 -13.68
N GLU A 39 11.04 -5.88 -12.75
CA GLU A 39 10.31 -4.97 -11.87
C GLU A 39 9.74 -3.75 -12.62
N ASN A 40 10.10 -3.56 -13.90
CA ASN A 40 9.71 -2.39 -14.68
C ASN A 40 8.34 -2.53 -15.35
N GLU A 41 7.71 -3.70 -15.36
CA GLU A 41 6.42 -3.90 -16.02
C GLU A 41 5.39 -4.44 -15.03
N PRO A 42 4.54 -3.56 -14.45
CA PRO A 42 3.51 -4.00 -13.53
C PRO A 42 2.48 -4.84 -14.27
N VAL A 43 2.18 -6.00 -13.69
CA VAL A 43 1.14 -6.91 -14.18
C VAL A 43 -0.23 -6.49 -13.65
N GLU A 44 -0.26 -5.96 -12.43
CA GLU A 44 -1.49 -5.55 -11.74
C GLU A 44 -1.17 -4.44 -10.74
N THR A 45 -2.14 -3.55 -10.50
CA THR A 45 -2.02 -2.45 -9.54
C THR A 45 -3.23 -2.39 -8.65
N VAL A 46 -2.99 -2.19 -7.35
CA VAL A 46 -4.02 -1.90 -6.35
C VAL A 46 -3.67 -0.57 -5.68
N VAL A 47 -4.66 0.31 -5.55
CA VAL A 47 -4.49 1.64 -4.95
C VAL A 47 -5.28 1.71 -3.66
N LEU A 48 -4.64 2.16 -2.58
CA LEU A 48 -5.27 2.38 -1.28
C LEU A 48 -5.28 3.87 -0.93
N SER A 49 -6.39 4.27 -0.29
CA SER A 49 -6.43 5.30 0.75
C SER A 49 -5.15 5.54 1.53
N ASP A 50 -4.52 6.71 1.54
CA ASP A 50 -3.61 7.08 2.64
C ASP A 50 -4.30 6.92 4.00
N ASN A 51 -5.48 7.54 4.11
CA ASN A 51 -6.49 7.27 5.12
C ASN A 51 -6.59 5.77 5.51
N LEU A 52 -6.95 4.89 4.58
CA LEU A 52 -7.06 3.46 4.90
C LEU A 52 -5.73 2.86 5.39
N VAL A 53 -4.60 3.24 4.78
CA VAL A 53 -3.26 2.76 5.16
C VAL A 53 -2.91 3.20 6.58
N LEU A 54 -3.14 4.46 6.94
CA LEU A 54 -2.95 5.00 8.29
C LEU A 54 -3.84 4.29 9.31
N TYR A 55 -5.11 4.04 8.95
CA TYR A 55 -6.06 3.36 9.83
C TYR A 55 -5.61 1.94 10.22
N ILE A 56 -4.95 1.22 9.30
CA ILE A 56 -4.47 -0.15 9.53
C ILE A 56 -2.95 -0.23 9.72
N TRP A 57 -2.28 0.91 9.90
CA TRP A 57 -0.83 1.06 9.82
C TRP A 57 -0.07 0.12 10.76
N ASP A 58 -0.56 -0.02 11.99
CA ASP A 58 0.03 -0.90 13.00
C ASP A 58 0.15 -2.33 12.53
N SER A 59 -0.88 -2.84 11.85
CA SER A 59 -0.84 -4.20 11.29
C SER A 59 0.12 -4.31 10.11
N LEU A 60 0.23 -3.26 9.29
CA LEU A 60 1.15 -3.24 8.16
C LEU A 60 2.62 -3.22 8.59
N ARG A 61 2.94 -2.63 9.76
CA ARG A 61 4.31 -2.59 10.32
C ARG A 61 4.92 -3.97 10.60
N TRP A 62 4.13 -5.04 10.60
CA TRP A 62 4.62 -6.41 10.84
C TRP A 62 5.21 -7.07 9.60
N ILE A 63 4.97 -6.52 8.40
CA ILE A 63 5.31 -7.16 7.14
C ILE A 63 6.83 -7.14 6.90
N PRO A 64 7.53 -8.29 6.80
CA PRO A 64 8.90 -8.30 6.33
C PRO A 64 9.02 -7.68 4.93
N SER A 65 9.91 -6.71 4.78
CA SER A 65 10.07 -5.96 3.53
C SER A 65 11.52 -5.50 3.32
N PHE A 66 11.77 -4.86 2.18
CA PHE A 66 13.07 -4.33 1.82
C PHE A 66 12.96 -2.87 1.39
N ASN A 67 13.85 -2.03 1.92
CA ASN A 67 13.98 -0.63 1.56
C ASN A 67 15.07 -0.47 0.48
N PRO A 68 14.71 -0.24 -0.80
CA PRO A 68 15.70 -0.07 -1.86
C PRO A 68 16.52 1.22 -1.75
N SER A 69 16.03 2.25 -1.05
CA SER A 69 16.80 3.48 -0.85
C SER A 69 17.93 3.30 0.16
N ALA A 70 17.65 2.58 1.24
CA ALA A 70 18.64 2.27 2.29
C ALA A 70 19.42 0.97 2.03
N GLN A 71 18.98 0.15 1.07
CA GLN A 71 19.55 -1.16 0.75
C GLN A 71 19.53 -2.14 1.93
N GLU A 72 18.45 -2.14 2.71
CA GLU A 72 18.33 -2.95 3.92
C GLU A 72 16.98 -3.67 4.03
N ASN A 73 16.97 -4.79 4.73
CA ASN A 73 15.74 -5.44 5.16
C ASN A 73 15.13 -4.65 6.31
N GLN A 74 13.80 -4.56 6.32
CA GLN A 74 13.04 -3.87 7.36
C GLN A 74 11.72 -4.61 7.62
N THR A 75 10.90 -4.04 8.51
CA THR A 75 9.50 -4.43 8.69
C THR A 75 8.60 -3.24 8.43
N GLY A 76 7.48 -3.47 7.76
CA GLY A 76 6.50 -2.46 7.42
C GLY A 76 6.68 -1.84 6.04
N LEU A 77 5.94 -0.77 5.82
CA LEU A 77 5.97 0.02 4.60
C LEU A 77 6.71 1.33 4.87
N ASN A 78 7.48 1.78 3.89
CA ASN A 78 7.94 3.16 3.83
C ASN A 78 6.75 4.06 3.57
N TYR A 79 6.37 4.89 4.56
CA TYR A 79 5.28 5.85 4.36
C TYR A 79 5.58 6.81 3.20
N HIS A 80 6.85 7.25 3.11
CA HIS A 80 7.41 7.97 1.97
C HIS A 80 8.45 7.12 1.24
N GLY A 81 8.28 6.97 -0.08
CA GLY A 81 9.21 6.23 -0.94
C GLY A 81 8.82 4.77 -1.18
N ILE A 82 9.74 4.01 -1.75
CA ILE A 82 9.46 2.67 -2.30
C ILE A 82 9.69 1.60 -1.23
N THR A 83 8.82 0.59 -1.18
CA THR A 83 9.01 -0.64 -0.41
C THR A 83 8.91 -1.85 -1.33
N ILE A 84 9.79 -2.84 -1.18
CA ILE A 84 9.68 -4.12 -1.88
C ILE A 84 9.23 -5.19 -0.88
N ILE A 85 8.13 -5.87 -1.20
CA ILE A 85 7.59 -6.99 -0.43
C ILE A 85 7.80 -8.27 -1.24
N ARG A 86 8.59 -9.18 -0.67
CA ARG A 86 8.93 -10.48 -1.27
C ARG A 86 8.07 -11.59 -0.65
N HIS A 87 8.31 -12.83 -1.06
CA HIS A 87 7.57 -14.04 -0.66
C HIS A 87 7.08 -14.07 0.81
N GLU A 88 7.97 -13.93 1.81
CA GLU A 88 7.58 -13.99 3.23
C GLU A 88 6.63 -12.84 3.63
N GLY A 89 6.95 -11.62 3.20
CA GLY A 89 6.11 -10.45 3.43
C GLY A 89 4.77 -10.53 2.71
N ALA A 90 4.74 -11.09 1.51
CA ALA A 90 3.53 -11.26 0.72
C ALA A 90 2.53 -12.19 1.42
N ASN A 91 2.99 -13.30 2.00
CA ASN A 91 2.12 -14.20 2.75
C ASN A 91 1.46 -13.50 3.97
N LEU A 92 2.25 -12.72 4.71
CA LEU A 92 1.73 -11.99 5.87
C LEU A 92 0.79 -10.86 5.45
N LEU A 93 1.14 -10.09 4.41
CA LEU A 93 0.28 -9.04 3.85
C LEU A 93 -1.06 -9.61 3.40
N LYS A 94 -1.07 -10.75 2.70
CA LYS A 94 -2.30 -11.47 2.33
C LYS A 94 -3.18 -11.73 3.56
N GLY A 95 -2.59 -12.32 4.59
CA GLY A 95 -3.30 -12.64 5.84
C GLY A 95 -3.91 -11.39 6.47
N ILE A 96 -3.13 -10.31 6.60
CA ILE A 96 -3.60 -9.03 7.15
C ILE A 96 -4.77 -8.48 6.33
N CYS A 97 -4.63 -8.38 5.00
CA CYS A 97 -5.65 -7.81 4.14
C CYS A 97 -6.95 -8.63 4.12
N LEU A 98 -6.87 -9.97 4.11
CA LEU A 98 -8.06 -10.83 4.21
C LEU A 98 -8.79 -10.66 5.54
N ASN A 99 -8.05 -10.53 6.64
CA ASN A 99 -8.66 -10.34 7.96
C ASN A 99 -9.32 -8.96 8.10
N TRP A 100 -8.68 -7.89 7.60
CA TRP A 100 -9.32 -6.57 7.55
C TRP A 100 -10.55 -6.55 6.63
N SER A 101 -10.46 -7.17 5.46
CA SER A 101 -11.61 -7.32 4.55
C SER A 101 -12.77 -8.04 5.27
N ARG A 102 -12.47 -9.15 5.95
CA ARG A 102 -13.47 -9.89 6.73
C ARG A 102 -14.06 -9.05 7.86
N LEU A 103 -13.25 -8.30 8.58
CA LEU A 103 -13.73 -7.42 9.65
C LEU A 103 -14.68 -6.35 9.10
N PHE A 104 -14.29 -5.64 8.03
CA PHE A 104 -15.14 -4.63 7.42
C PHE A 104 -16.41 -5.21 6.80
N SER A 105 -16.39 -6.47 6.33
CA SER A 105 -17.60 -7.12 5.81
C SER A 105 -18.75 -7.22 6.83
N LEU A 106 -18.44 -7.14 8.13
CA LEU A 106 -19.41 -7.14 9.22
C LEU A 106 -20.00 -5.75 9.52
N ALA A 107 -19.46 -4.69 8.91
CA ALA A 107 -19.90 -3.32 9.14
C ALA A 107 -21.24 -3.01 8.40
N PRO A 108 -21.95 -1.94 8.80
CA PRO A 108 -23.05 -1.39 8.02
C PRO A 108 -22.60 -1.02 6.59
N SER A 109 -23.56 -0.84 5.66
CA SER A 109 -23.24 -0.48 4.27
C SER A 109 -22.38 0.78 4.15
N THR A 110 -22.58 1.74 5.07
CA THR A 110 -21.79 2.97 5.19
C THR A 110 -21.50 3.26 6.66
N PHE A 111 -20.28 3.69 6.97
CA PHE A 111 -19.85 4.03 8.32
C PHE A 111 -18.69 5.03 8.31
N ARG A 112 -18.25 5.47 9.49
CA ARG A 112 -17.14 6.41 9.66
C ARG A 112 -15.95 5.74 10.36
N LEU A 113 -14.76 5.95 9.82
CA LEU A 113 -13.50 5.59 10.47
C LEU A 113 -12.86 6.81 11.11
N THR A 114 -12.03 6.56 12.13
CA THR A 114 -11.28 7.57 12.86
C THR A 114 -9.93 7.78 12.18
N GLY A 115 -9.60 9.02 11.84
CA GLY A 115 -8.29 9.43 11.35
C GLY A 115 -7.44 10.07 12.45
N ASP A 116 -6.53 10.95 12.05
CA ASP A 116 -5.58 11.58 12.95
C ASP A 116 -6.24 12.53 13.96
N PHE A 117 -5.57 12.74 15.09
CA PHE A 117 -5.96 13.76 16.06
C PHE A 117 -5.38 15.10 15.64
N VAL A 118 -6.26 16.08 15.39
CA VAL A 118 -5.90 17.42 14.96
C VAL A 118 -6.29 18.40 16.06
N MET A 119 -5.39 19.35 16.35
CA MET A 119 -5.65 20.46 17.25
C MET A 119 -5.85 21.75 16.48
N ASP A 120 -6.83 22.55 16.89
CA ASP A 120 -6.99 23.92 16.42
C ASP A 120 -6.04 24.90 17.16
N GLU A 121 -5.99 26.14 16.68
CA GLU A 121 -5.16 27.21 17.25
C GLU A 121 -5.56 27.59 18.69
N ASN A 122 -6.78 27.24 19.11
CA ASN A 122 -7.32 27.50 20.44
C ASN A 122 -7.03 26.36 21.43
N GLY A 123 -6.33 25.30 20.99
CA GLY A 123 -6.00 24.14 21.81
C GLY A 123 -7.13 23.10 21.92
N ASN A 124 -8.21 23.22 21.14
CA ASN A 124 -9.24 22.19 21.07
C ASN A 124 -8.83 21.13 20.05
N GLY A 125 -8.88 19.86 20.46
CA GLY A 125 -8.52 18.75 19.60
C GLY A 125 -9.70 17.84 19.27
N ALA A 126 -9.71 17.31 18.06
CA ALA A 126 -10.66 16.31 17.62
C ALA A 126 -9.99 15.31 16.68
N TYR A 127 -10.51 14.08 16.69
CA TYR A 127 -10.13 13.11 15.67
C TYR A 127 -10.87 13.40 14.37
N GLU A 128 -10.13 13.34 13.27
CA GLU A 128 -10.72 13.32 11.95
C GLU A 128 -11.63 12.11 11.77
N LYS A 129 -12.60 12.26 10.87
CA LYS A 129 -13.54 11.20 10.49
C LYS A 129 -13.73 11.22 8.99
N TRP A 130 -13.59 10.09 8.32
CA TRP A 130 -14.03 9.94 6.94
C TRP A 130 -15.17 8.95 6.82
N ASN A 131 -16.06 9.19 5.86
CA ASN A 131 -17.10 8.23 5.48
C ASN A 131 -16.50 7.18 4.54
N CYS A 132 -16.91 5.93 4.71
CA CYS A 132 -16.52 4.83 3.86
C CYS A 132 -17.72 3.94 3.57
N THR A 133 -17.65 3.22 2.45
CA THR A 133 -18.58 2.15 2.13
C THR A 133 -17.92 0.83 2.47
N ARG A 134 -18.70 -0.12 3.02
CA ARG A 134 -18.22 -1.48 3.28
C ARG A 134 -17.68 -2.11 2.00
N ASP A 135 -18.43 -1.98 0.91
CA ASP A 135 -18.14 -2.69 -0.32
C ASP A 135 -16.83 -2.19 -0.97
N ASP A 136 -16.53 -0.88 -0.91
CA ASP A 136 -15.26 -0.35 -1.43
C ASP A 136 -14.05 -0.82 -0.60
N LEU A 137 -14.16 -0.80 0.74
CA LEU A 137 -13.07 -1.24 1.63
C LEU A 137 -12.78 -2.73 1.46
N THR A 138 -13.83 -3.56 1.50
CA THR A 138 -13.71 -5.01 1.35
C THR A 138 -13.17 -5.37 -0.03
N LYS A 139 -13.64 -4.71 -1.10
CA LYS A 139 -13.13 -4.93 -2.46
C LYS A 139 -11.65 -4.58 -2.58
N THR A 140 -11.25 -3.41 -2.08
CA THR A 140 -9.87 -2.93 -2.19
C THR A 140 -8.89 -3.82 -1.41
N LEU A 141 -9.24 -4.20 -0.19
CA LEU A 141 -8.41 -5.09 0.63
C LEU A 141 -8.35 -6.51 0.06
N SER A 142 -9.45 -7.00 -0.51
CA SER A 142 -9.45 -8.32 -1.17
C SER A 142 -8.60 -8.32 -2.45
N ALA A 143 -8.59 -7.21 -3.20
CA ALA A 143 -7.70 -7.04 -4.35
C ALA A 143 -6.22 -7.03 -3.92
N LEU A 144 -5.87 -6.29 -2.86
CA LEU A 144 -4.51 -6.30 -2.31
C LEU A 144 -4.10 -7.70 -1.84
N ALA A 145 -5.01 -8.42 -1.19
CA ALA A 145 -4.79 -9.82 -0.81
C ALA A 145 -4.58 -10.74 -2.02
N ALA A 146 -5.29 -10.51 -3.13
CA ALA A 146 -5.14 -11.30 -4.34
C ALA A 146 -3.76 -11.12 -5.00
N ILE A 147 -3.25 -9.88 -5.10
CA ILE A 147 -1.89 -9.68 -5.61
C ILE A 147 -0.83 -10.24 -4.65
N ALA A 148 -1.08 -10.20 -3.33
CA ALA A 148 -0.20 -10.78 -2.31
C ALA A 148 -0.18 -12.31 -2.37
N GLU A 149 -1.31 -12.96 -2.65
CA GLU A 149 -1.37 -14.40 -2.90
C GLU A 149 -0.52 -14.80 -4.12
N ARG A 150 -0.61 -14.02 -5.20
CA ARG A 150 0.21 -14.24 -6.41
C ARG A 150 1.69 -14.06 -6.12
N ALA A 151 2.09 -12.99 -5.42
CA ALA A 151 3.47 -12.76 -5.00
C ALA A 151 4.00 -13.84 -4.04
N TYR A 152 3.13 -14.49 -3.28
CA TYR A 152 3.50 -15.61 -2.43
C TYR A 152 3.71 -16.91 -3.23
N HIS A 153 2.84 -17.24 -4.18
CA HIS A 153 2.88 -18.53 -4.89
C HIS A 153 3.70 -18.55 -6.18
N GLU A 154 3.90 -17.38 -6.79
CA GLU A 154 4.55 -17.24 -8.09
C GLU A 154 5.86 -16.44 -7.95
N ASN A 155 6.64 -16.34 -9.04
CA ASN A 155 7.88 -15.55 -9.06
C ASN A 155 7.61 -14.05 -9.25
N TYR A 156 6.90 -13.45 -8.29
CA TYR A 156 6.57 -12.02 -8.28
C TYR A 156 6.96 -11.37 -6.96
N ASN A 157 7.14 -10.05 -7.02
CA ASN A 157 7.25 -9.17 -5.86
C ASN A 157 6.10 -8.17 -5.88
N ILE A 158 5.81 -7.56 -4.74
CA ILE A 158 5.01 -6.35 -4.67
C ILE A 158 5.93 -5.15 -4.47
N VAL A 159 5.80 -4.16 -5.35
CA VAL A 159 6.44 -2.86 -5.20
C VAL A 159 5.39 -1.87 -4.70
N HIS A 160 5.59 -1.36 -3.50
CA HIS A 160 4.73 -0.35 -2.90
C HIS A 160 5.36 1.04 -3.08
N HIS A 161 4.55 2.00 -3.51
CA HIS A 161 4.89 3.40 -3.55
C HIS A 161 4.18 4.14 -2.42
N GLY A 162 4.97 4.60 -1.45
CA GLY A 162 4.61 5.62 -0.49
C GLY A 162 4.36 6.98 -1.13
N ILE A 163 3.88 7.93 -0.32
CA ILE A 163 3.55 9.30 -0.74
C ILE A 163 4.82 10.09 -1.06
#